data_AF-A0A9X3XVU2-F1
#
_entry.id   AF-A0A9X3XVU2-F1
#
_cell.length_a   1.000
_cell.length_b   1.000
_cell.length_c   1.000
_cell.angle_alpha   90.00
_cell.angle_beta   90.00
_cell.angle_gamma   90.00
#
_symmetry.space_group_name_H-M   'P 1'
#
loop_
_entity.id
_entity.type
_entity.pdbx_description
1 polymer ?
#
loop_
_entity_poly.entity_id
_entity_poly.type
_entity_poly.pdbx_seq_one_letter_code
_entity_poly.pdbx_strand_id
1 'polypeptide(L)'
;MRKYSHHSFIDGFDQSCDLKKEKQSVRDYESDILRKINCSKEKQLSVSEYIADFSPKEKRRFLGLIKRFDRLKISYRLEEGMSRQYLIKA
;
A
#
# COMPACT_ATOMS: atom_id res chain seq x y z
N MET A 1 8.89 -39.31 -21.22
CA MET A 1 8.35 -38.56 -20.07
C MET A 1 9.07 -37.22 -19.99
N ARG A 2 8.38 -36.11 -20.27
CA ARG A 2 8.97 -34.76 -20.27
C ARG A 2 9.09 -34.27 -18.82
N LYS A 3 10.32 -34.02 -18.35
CA LYS A 3 10.60 -33.37 -17.07
C LYS A 3 10.30 -31.88 -17.22
N TYR A 4 9.26 -31.41 -16.55
CA TYR A 4 9.01 -29.97 -16.42
C TYR A 4 10.00 -29.41 -15.40
N SER A 5 10.99 -28.68 -15.90
CA SER A 5 11.85 -27.83 -15.06
C SER A 5 10.98 -26.72 -14.49
N HIS A 6 10.63 -26.83 -13.21
CA HIS A 6 9.90 -25.82 -12.46
C HIS A 6 10.85 -24.64 -12.26
N HIS A 7 10.89 -23.71 -13.22
CA HIS A 7 11.52 -22.42 -13.02
C HIS A 7 10.64 -21.63 -12.04
N SER A 8 11.00 -21.68 -10.76
CA SER A 8 10.46 -20.79 -9.76
C SER A 8 10.71 -19.35 -10.22
N PHE A 9 9.65 -18.61 -10.48
CA PHE A 9 9.63 -17.15 -10.70
C PHE A 9 10.02 -16.41 -9.41
N ILE A 10 11.19 -16.70 -8.86
CA ILE A 10 11.80 -15.99 -7.74
C ILE A 10 12.97 -15.21 -8.33
N ASP A 11 12.63 -14.26 -9.19
CA ASP A 11 13.58 -13.26 -9.65
C ASP A 11 13.47 -12.06 -8.70
N GLY A 12 14.47 -11.90 -7.83
CA GLY A 12 14.74 -10.63 -7.14
C GLY A 12 14.18 -10.42 -5.73
N PHE A 13 13.62 -11.42 -5.04
CA PHE A 13 13.38 -11.28 -3.59
C PHE A 13 14.69 -11.53 -2.83
N ASP A 14 15.59 -10.56 -2.88
CA ASP A 14 16.75 -10.48 -2.00
C ASP A 14 16.23 -10.36 -0.57
N GLN A 15 16.18 -11.51 0.12
CA GLN A 15 15.45 -11.72 1.36
C GLN A 15 16.26 -11.26 2.57
N SER A 16 16.92 -10.11 2.46
CA SER A 16 17.31 -9.29 3.61
C SER A 16 16.21 -8.26 3.90
N CYS A 17 15.00 -8.75 4.23
CA CYS A 17 13.94 -7.90 4.76
C CYS A 17 14.43 -7.33 6.10
N ASP A 18 15.03 -6.15 6.05
CA ASP A 18 15.35 -5.38 7.24
C ASP A 18 14.02 -4.90 7.85
N LEU A 19 13.46 -5.75 8.71
CA LEU A 19 12.17 -5.55 9.37
C LEU A 19 12.10 -4.19 10.08
N LYS A 20 13.25 -3.62 10.49
CA LYS A 20 13.31 -2.29 11.09
C LYS A 20 13.05 -1.20 10.05
N LYS A 21 13.65 -1.28 8.86
CA LYS A 21 13.40 -0.33 7.76
C LYS A 21 11.98 -0.40 7.25
N GLU A 22 11.40 -1.61 7.17
CA GLU A 22 10.00 -1.77 6.79
C GLU A 22 9.05 -1.18 7.83
N LYS A 23 9.28 -1.44 9.13
CA LYS A 23 8.49 -0.84 10.22
C LYS A 23 8.60 0.69 10.24
N GLN A 24 9.79 1.23 9.98
CA GLN A 24 9.96 2.68 9.87
C GLN A 24 9.17 3.23 8.68
N SER A 25 9.28 2.60 7.51
CA SER A 25 8.53 3.00 6.32
C SER A 25 7.01 2.97 6.55
N VAL A 26 6.51 1.95 7.25
CA VAL A 26 5.10 1.87 7.67
C VAL A 26 4.73 3.09 8.52
N ARG A 27 5.51 3.39 9.56
CA ARG A 27 5.24 4.55 10.44
C ARG A 27 5.29 5.87 9.71
N ASP A 28 6.19 6.01 8.75
CA ASP A 28 6.33 7.23 7.94
C ASP A 28 5.09 7.44 7.06
N TYR A 29 4.65 6.39 6.35
CA TYR A 29 3.40 6.42 5.57
C TYR A 29 2.18 6.69 6.45
N GLU A 30 2.07 6.01 7.59
CA GLU A 30 0.95 6.23 8.52
C GLU A 30 0.90 7.67 9.01
N SER A 31 2.04 8.23 9.39
CA SER A 31 2.13 9.61 9.90
C SER A 31 1.78 10.64 8.83
N ASP A 32 2.26 10.43 7.60
CA ASP A 32 1.93 11.31 6.47
C ASP A 32 0.43 11.24 6.12
N ILE A 33 -0.13 10.04 6.03
CA ILE A 33 -1.57 9.86 5.78
C ILE A 33 -2.41 10.47 6.90
N LEU A 34 -2.07 10.24 8.17
CA LEU A 34 -2.77 10.85 9.30
C LEU A 34 -2.73 12.37 9.24
N ARG A 35 -1.59 12.95 8.85
CA ARG A 35 -1.47 14.41 8.66
C ARG A 35 -2.41 14.89 7.55
N LYS A 36 -2.43 14.21 6.40
CA LYS A 36 -3.34 14.55 5.28
C LYS A 36 -4.82 14.41 5.67
N ILE A 37 -5.18 13.34 6.36
CA ILE A 37 -6.54 13.10 6.88
C ILE A 37 -6.94 14.19 7.88
N ASN A 38 -6.04 14.59 8.78
CA ASN A 38 -6.32 15.63 9.77
C ASN A 38 -6.55 17.00 9.14
N CYS A 39 -5.80 17.33 8.10
CA CYS A 39 -5.98 18.55 7.32
C CYS A 39 -7.23 18.51 6.43
N SER A 40 -7.71 17.33 6.04
CA SER A 40 -8.93 17.17 5.23
C SER A 40 -10.20 17.30 6.08
N LYS A 41 -11.23 17.95 5.51
CA LYS A 41 -12.57 18.04 6.14
C LYS A 41 -13.28 16.69 6.19
N GLU A 42 -13.02 15.82 5.22
CA GLU A 42 -13.72 14.54 5.09
C GLU A 42 -13.24 13.45 6.06
N LYS A 43 -12.12 13.69 6.77
CA LYS A 43 -11.49 12.71 7.69
C LYS A 43 -11.20 11.35 7.04
N GLN A 44 -11.08 11.33 5.73
CA GLN A 44 -10.72 10.17 4.91
C GLN A 44 -9.85 10.64 3.73
N LEU A 45 -9.12 9.71 3.14
CA LEU A 45 -8.23 9.97 2.01
C LEU A 45 -8.38 8.86 0.97
N SER A 46 -8.54 9.21 -0.31
CA SER A 46 -8.54 8.20 -1.36
C SER A 46 -7.13 7.64 -1.57
N VAL A 47 -7.00 6.31 -1.65
CA VAL A 47 -5.72 5.66 -1.97
C VAL A 47 -5.21 6.11 -3.33
N SER A 48 -6.10 6.25 -4.32
CA SER A 48 -5.73 6.68 -5.68
C SER A 48 -5.16 8.09 -5.70
N GLU A 49 -5.74 8.99 -4.92
CA GLU A 49 -5.25 10.38 -4.78
C GLU A 49 -3.92 10.39 -4.02
N TYR A 50 -3.80 9.59 -2.96
CA TYR A 50 -2.58 9.54 -2.16
C TYR A 50 -1.36 9.11 -2.97
N ILE A 51 -1.53 8.12 -3.85
CA ILE A 51 -0.45 7.56 -4.65
C ILE A 51 -0.37 8.17 -6.06
N ALA A 52 -1.15 9.20 -6.39
CA ALA A 52 -1.22 9.74 -7.75
C ALA A 52 0.18 10.09 -8.29
N ASP A 53 0.94 10.82 -7.48
CA ASP A 53 2.28 11.32 -7.79
C ASP A 53 3.41 10.30 -7.53
N PHE A 54 3.08 9.11 -7.03
CA PHE A 54 4.09 8.11 -6.72
C PHE A 54 4.66 7.51 -8.01
N SER A 55 5.98 7.33 -8.03
CA SER A 55 6.64 6.51 -9.04
C SER A 55 6.13 5.07 -8.99
N PRO A 56 6.27 4.28 -10.07
CA PRO A 56 5.87 2.87 -10.07
C PRO A 56 6.51 2.04 -8.95
N LYS A 57 7.74 2.39 -8.55
CA LYS A 57 8.47 1.73 -7.46
C LYS A 57 7.83 2.05 -6.10
N GLU A 58 7.47 3.30 -5.87
CA GLU A 58 6.81 3.75 -4.64
C GLU A 58 5.39 3.18 -4.54
N LYS A 59 4.63 3.12 -5.64
CA LYS A 59 3.31 2.48 -5.70
C LYS A 59 3.38 1.02 -5.24
N ARG A 60 4.33 0.24 -5.78
CA ARG A 60 4.53 -1.17 -5.35
C ARG A 60 4.89 -1.27 -3.87
N ARG A 61 5.82 -0.43 -3.40
CA ARG A 61 6.22 -0.41 -1.98
C ARG A 61 5.03 -0.10 -1.08
N PHE A 62 4.29 0.97 -1.38
CA PHE A 62 3.12 1.37 -0.61
C PHE A 62 2.06 0.25 -0.55
N LEU A 63 1.69 -0.31 -1.71
CA LEU A 63 0.70 -1.40 -1.77
C LEU A 63 1.16 -2.66 -1.02
N GLY A 64 2.47 -2.96 -1.03
CA GLY A 64 3.05 -4.06 -0.26
C GLY A 64 3.01 -3.85 1.25
N LEU A 65 3.09 -2.58 1.70
CA LEU A 65 3.08 -2.21 3.12
C LEU A 65 1.69 -1.91 3.67
N ILE A 66 0.71 -1.66 2.79
CA ILE A 66 -0.65 -1.24 3.18
C ILE A 66 -1.33 -2.23 4.16
N LYS A 67 -1.03 -3.52 4.03
CA LYS A 67 -1.53 -4.59 4.92
C LYS A 67 -0.92 -4.58 6.33
N ARG A 68 0.15 -3.81 6.53
CA ARG A 68 0.92 -3.74 7.78
C ARG A 68 0.65 -2.45 8.55
N PHE A 69 -0.32 -1.64 8.12
CA PHE A 69 -0.72 -0.45 8.85
C PHE A 69 -1.53 -0.88 10.08
N ASP A 70 -1.09 -0.43 11.25
CA ASP A 70 -1.71 -0.69 12.55
C ASP A 70 -2.67 0.45 12.93
N ARG A 71 -2.37 1.68 12.51
CA ARG A 71 -3.08 2.91 12.90
C ARG A 71 -4.09 3.38 11.87
N LEU A 72 -4.15 2.74 10.71
CA LEU A 72 -5.00 3.14 9.60
C LEU A 72 -5.85 1.96 9.14
N LYS A 73 -7.12 2.25 8.83
CA LYS A 73 -8.04 1.28 8.24
C LYS A 73 -8.25 1.60 6.78
N ILE A 74 -8.10 0.59 5.93
CA ILE A 74 -8.41 0.68 4.51
C ILE A 74 -9.79 0.07 4.31
N SER A 75 -10.69 0.85 3.74
CA SER A 75 -12.03 0.44 3.36
C SER A 75 -12.20 0.62 1.85
N TYR A 76 -13.21 -0.03 1.27
CA TYR A 76 -13.60 0.24 -0.10
C TYR A 76 -15.03 0.74 -0.15
N ARG A 77 -15.30 1.66 -1.06
CA ARG A 77 -16.65 2.12 -1.41
C ARG A 77 -16.95 1.65 -2.82
N LEU A 78 -18.12 1.03 -2.98
CA LEU A 78 -18.68 0.72 -4.30
C LEU A 78 -19.38 1.97 -4.82
N GLU A 79 -18.94 2.44 -5.98
CA GLU A 79 -19.66 3.46 -6.73
C GLU A 79 -20.59 2.80 -7.76
N GLU A 80 -21.70 3.45 -8.05
CA GLU A 80 -22.64 3.00 -9.08
C GLU A 80 -21.89 2.95 -10.43
N GLY A 81 -21.67 1.75 -10.96
CA GLY A 81 -20.85 1.53 -12.17
C GLY A 81 -19.65 0.58 -12.03
N MET A 82 -19.58 -0.22 -10.96
CA MET A 82 -18.55 -1.26 -10.73
C MET A 82 -17.13 -0.73 -10.45
N SER A 83 -16.96 0.57 -10.24
CA SER A 83 -15.69 1.13 -9.76
C SER A 83 -15.57 0.96 -8.24
N ARG A 84 -14.38 0.56 -7.78
CA ARG A 84 -14.05 0.42 -6.36
C ARG A 84 -13.08 1.52 -5.97
N GLN A 85 -13.52 2.43 -5.12
CA GLN A 85 -12.64 3.43 -4.52
C GLN A 85 -12.11 2.89 -3.19
N TYR A 86 -10.79 2.79 -3.05
CA TYR A 86 -10.16 2.45 -1.78
C TYR A 86 -9.93 3.74 -0.97
N LEU A 87 -10.40 3.73 0.27
CA LEU A 87 -10.34 4.86 1.19
C LEU A 87 -9.51 4.48 2.42
N ILE A 88 -8.64 5.39 2.84
CA ILE A 88 -7.85 5.30 4.07
C ILE A 88 -8.49 6.17 5.13
N LYS A 89 -8.69 5.59 6.33
CA LYS A 89 -9.27 6.25 7.50
C LYS A 89 -8.35 6.03 8.71
N ALA A 90 -8.35 7.01 9.62
CA ALA A 90 -7.70 6.91 10.93
C ALA A 90 -8.53 6.08 11.91
#